data_AF-A0A944HEN0-F1
#
_entry.id   AF-A0A944HEN0-F1
#
_cell.length_a   1.000
_cell.length_b   1.000
_cell.length_c   1.000
_cell.angle_alpha   90.00
_cell.angle_beta   90.00
_cell.angle_gamma   90.00
#
_symmetry.space_group_name_H-M   'P 1'
#
loop_
_entity.id
_entity.type
_entity.pdbx_description
1 polymer ?
#
loop_
_entity_poly.entity_id
_entity_poly.type
_entity_poly.pdbx_seq_one_letter_code
_entity_poly.pdbx_strand_id
1 'polypeptide(L)'
;MAKRLVTAGEAQKLTGLTTDQLREWTNRRGLIKPDVQPNGPGSRARYAWQTVLLLRLAVVFKETFHIELQAQRDLFAALAQRLEKRPFHALRGSALVLQAGAQYDIVPLPEIRTVDTDSLIIRLDPHLDALSTDFGFVEPTGQLPLFAAMAVR
;
A
#
# COMPACT_ATOMS: atom_id res chain seq x y z
N MET A 1 -16.94 -9.31 -1.79
CA MET A 1 -16.87 -8.79 -0.41
C MET A 1 -16.74 -7.28 -0.46
N ALA A 2 -17.47 -6.53 0.37
CA ALA A 2 -17.38 -5.07 0.39
C ALA A 2 -16.03 -4.63 0.97
N LYS A 3 -15.33 -3.74 0.26
CA LYS A 3 -14.04 -3.16 0.64
C LYS A 3 -14.26 -2.26 1.87
N ARG A 4 -13.66 -2.55 3.03
CA ARG A 4 -13.69 -1.63 4.18
C ARG A 4 -13.01 -0.33 3.78
N LEU A 5 -13.66 0.80 4.06
CA LEU A 5 -13.13 2.13 3.82
C LEU A 5 -12.97 2.90 5.13
N VAL A 6 -11.87 3.63 5.25
CA VAL A 6 -11.55 4.49 6.40
C VAL A 6 -11.77 5.97 6.06
N THR A 7 -11.99 6.77 7.09
CA THR A 7 -12.11 8.23 7.02
C THR A 7 -10.76 8.90 6.80
N ALA A 8 -10.78 10.19 6.45
CA ALA A 8 -9.55 11.00 6.39
C ALA A 8 -8.78 11.05 7.71
N GLY A 9 -9.47 11.04 8.87
CA GLY A 9 -8.81 11.05 10.18
C GLY A 9 -8.05 9.75 10.48
N GLU A 10 -8.66 8.60 10.16
CA GLU A 10 -7.99 7.29 10.23
C GLU A 10 -6.82 7.20 9.23
N ALA A 11 -7.00 7.70 8.00
CA ALA A 11 -5.92 7.75 7.01
C ALA A 11 -4.74 8.63 7.47
N GLN A 12 -4.98 9.75 8.15
CA GLN A 12 -3.92 10.59 8.75
C GLN A 12 -3.15 9.81 9.81
N LYS A 13 -3.83 9.15 10.75
CA LYS A 13 -3.18 8.30 11.77
C LYS A 13 -2.33 7.20 11.14
N LEU A 14 -2.87 6.54 10.11
CA LEU A 14 -2.22 5.46 9.40
C LEU A 14 -1.06 5.89 8.51
N THR A 15 -0.91 7.17 8.18
CA THR A 15 0.14 7.65 7.26
C THR A 15 1.11 8.61 7.92
N GLY A 16 0.74 9.20 9.06
CA GLY A 16 1.46 10.32 9.67
C GLY A 16 1.27 11.64 8.93
N LEU A 17 0.47 11.69 7.86
CA LEU A 17 0.22 12.92 7.11
C LEU A 17 -0.63 13.89 7.92
N THR A 18 -0.30 15.18 7.82
CA THR A 18 -1.19 16.24 8.31
C THR A 18 -2.45 16.33 7.44
N THR A 19 -3.48 16.99 7.94
CA THR A 19 -4.71 17.26 7.16
C THR A 19 -4.40 17.97 5.84
N ASP A 20 -3.49 18.96 5.87
CA ASP A 20 -3.11 19.71 4.67
C ASP A 20 -2.32 18.86 3.68
N GLN A 21 -1.37 18.04 4.16
CA GLN A 21 -0.62 17.14 3.28
C GLN A 21 -1.53 16.10 2.62
N LEU A 22 -2.42 15.49 3.39
CA LEU A 22 -3.39 14.52 2.87
C LEU A 22 -4.28 15.18 1.81
N ARG A 23 -4.81 16.38 2.08
CA ARG A 23 -5.63 17.13 1.11
C ARG A 23 -4.84 17.52 -0.13
N GLU A 24 -3.59 17.94 0.02
CA GLU A 24 -2.72 18.33 -1.07
C GLU A 24 -2.48 17.15 -2.01
N TRP A 25 -2.14 15.99 -1.45
CA TRP A 25 -1.79 14.80 -2.23
C TRP A 25 -3.02 14.14 -2.87
N THR A 26 -4.17 14.18 -2.18
CA THR A 26 -5.36 13.44 -2.64
C THR A 26 -6.32 14.24 -3.51
N ASN A 27 -6.36 15.57 -3.34
CA ASN A 27 -7.28 16.44 -4.07
C ASN A 27 -6.55 17.42 -4.99
N ARG A 28 -5.70 18.30 -4.44
CA ARG A 28 -5.16 19.44 -5.19
C ARG A 28 -4.15 19.04 -6.26
N ARG A 29 -3.17 18.20 -5.88
CA ARG A 29 -2.16 17.67 -6.81
C ARG A 29 -2.64 16.45 -7.57
N GLY A 30 -3.69 15.80 -7.07
CA GLY A 30 -4.27 14.58 -7.63
C GLY A 30 -3.23 13.46 -7.77
N LEU A 31 -2.29 13.36 -6.82
CA LEU A 31 -1.24 12.36 -6.81
C LEU A 31 -1.83 10.95 -6.57
N ILE A 32 -2.64 10.82 -5.51
CA ILE A 32 -3.32 9.58 -5.14
C ILE A 32 -4.78 9.91 -4.82
N LYS A 33 -5.71 9.57 -5.71
CA LYS A 33 -7.13 9.91 -5.52
C LYS A 33 -7.76 9.08 -4.38
N PRO A 34 -8.69 9.65 -3.60
CA PRO A 34 -9.49 8.88 -2.65
C PRO A 34 -10.42 7.91 -3.39
N ASP A 35 -10.73 6.77 -2.77
CA ASP A 35 -11.65 5.77 -3.33
C ASP A 35 -13.08 6.31 -3.46
N VAL A 36 -13.50 7.15 -2.50
CA VAL A 36 -14.76 7.89 -2.57
C VAL A 36 -14.44 9.37 -2.44
N GLN A 37 -14.81 10.15 -3.45
CA GLN A 37 -14.67 11.60 -3.42
C GLN A 37 -15.82 12.25 -2.63
N PRO A 38 -15.57 13.37 -1.94
CA PRO A 38 -16.63 14.15 -1.35
C PRO A 38 -17.48 14.79 -2.47
N ASN A 39 -18.77 14.44 -2.53
CA ASN A 39 -19.76 14.96 -3.46
C ASN A 39 -20.77 15.88 -2.75
N GLY A 40 -20.29 17.01 -2.20
CA GLY A 40 -21.15 18.07 -1.62
C GLY A 40 -21.02 18.24 -0.09
N PRO A 41 -21.80 19.18 0.49
CA PRO A 41 -21.72 19.52 1.92
C PRO A 41 -21.90 18.29 2.82
N GLY A 42 -20.97 18.10 3.76
CA GLY A 42 -21.01 16.99 4.74
C GLY A 42 -20.49 15.65 4.22
N SER A 43 -20.32 15.48 2.90
CA SER A 43 -19.68 14.27 2.35
C SER A 43 -18.17 14.28 2.65
N ARG A 44 -17.62 13.11 2.96
CA ARG A 44 -16.21 12.96 3.36
C ARG A 44 -15.52 11.97 2.44
N ALA A 45 -14.27 12.28 2.11
CA ALA A 45 -13.41 11.35 1.39
C ALA A 45 -13.26 10.04 2.18
N ARG A 46 -13.27 8.92 1.48
CA ARG A 46 -13.03 7.59 2.05
C ARG A 46 -11.89 6.90 1.32
N TYR A 47 -11.13 6.11 2.07
CA TYR A 47 -9.90 5.49 1.60
C TYR A 47 -9.93 4.00 1.89
N ALA A 48 -9.60 3.18 0.91
CA ALA A 48 -9.36 1.78 1.12
C ALA A 48 -7.89 1.50 1.43
N TRP A 49 -7.61 0.26 1.85
CA TRP A 49 -6.26 -0.12 2.26
C TRP A 49 -5.21 0.09 1.15
N GLN A 50 -5.56 -0.11 -0.14
CA GLN A 50 -4.63 0.13 -1.26
C GLN A 50 -4.21 1.60 -1.31
N THR A 51 -5.19 2.50 -1.22
CA THR A 51 -4.96 3.94 -1.27
C THR A 51 -4.15 4.40 -0.06
N VAL A 52 -4.43 3.86 1.14
CA VAL A 52 -3.63 4.16 2.33
C VAL A 52 -2.21 3.58 2.22
N LEU A 53 -2.04 2.40 1.63
CA LEU A 53 -0.72 1.83 1.33
C LEU A 53 0.09 2.73 0.39
N LEU A 54 -0.53 3.22 -0.70
CA LEU A 54 0.11 4.17 -1.61
C LEU A 54 0.52 5.45 -0.90
N LEU A 55 -0.33 5.99 -0.01
CA LEU A 55 0.00 7.18 0.77
C LEU A 55 1.19 6.92 1.72
N ARG A 56 1.24 5.74 2.37
CA ARG A 56 2.39 5.31 3.20
C ARG A 56 3.66 5.20 2.38
N LEU A 57 3.59 4.65 1.16
CA LEU A 57 4.73 4.57 0.25
C LEU A 57 5.18 5.96 -0.22
N ALA A 58 4.24 6.87 -0.53
CA ALA A 58 4.56 8.25 -0.89
C ALA A 58 5.28 9.00 0.23
N VAL A 59 4.91 8.74 1.50
CA VAL A 59 5.66 9.26 2.66
C VAL A 59 7.10 8.75 2.65
N VAL A 60 7.34 7.45 2.43
CA VAL A 60 8.70 6.89 2.35
C VAL A 60 9.50 7.53 1.21
N PHE A 61 8.90 7.65 0.03
CA PHE A 61 9.55 8.24 -1.13
C PHE A 61 10.03 9.66 -0.83
N LYS A 62 9.17 10.47 -0.21
CA LYS A 62 9.47 11.88 0.08
C LYS A 62 10.41 12.06 1.27
N GLU A 63 10.13 11.38 2.39
CA GLU A 63 10.80 11.66 3.66
C GLU A 63 12.09 10.85 3.85
N THR A 64 12.18 9.65 3.27
CA THR A 64 13.38 8.79 3.37
C THR A 64 14.29 8.94 2.16
N PHE A 65 13.73 9.00 0.96
CA PHE A 65 14.50 9.01 -0.28
C PHE A 65 14.52 10.38 -0.98
N HIS A 66 13.84 11.38 -0.42
CA HIS A 66 13.78 12.75 -0.95
C HIS A 66 13.34 12.83 -2.43
N ILE A 67 12.48 11.90 -2.85
CA ILE A 67 11.94 11.85 -4.21
C ILE A 67 10.82 12.89 -4.37
N GLU A 68 10.87 13.64 -5.47
CA GLU A 68 9.81 14.59 -5.84
C GLU A 68 8.58 13.81 -6.32
N LEU A 69 7.49 13.90 -5.55
CA LEU A 69 6.32 13.05 -5.77
C LEU A 69 5.55 13.39 -7.06
N GLN A 70 5.52 14.65 -7.50
CA GLN A 70 4.79 15.01 -8.72
C GLN A 70 5.43 14.49 -10.01
N ALA A 71 6.75 14.28 -10.01
CA ALA A 71 7.47 13.63 -11.09
C ALA A 71 7.15 12.13 -11.16
N GLN A 72 6.62 11.54 -10.08
CA GLN A 72 6.28 10.12 -9.97
C GLN A 72 4.77 9.83 -10.06
N ARG A 73 3.96 10.77 -10.56
CA ARG A 73 2.50 10.59 -10.66
C ARG A 73 2.11 9.33 -11.43
N ASP A 74 2.78 9.08 -12.55
CA ASP A 74 2.48 7.94 -13.41
C ASP A 74 2.80 6.61 -12.69
N LEU A 75 3.88 6.59 -11.90
CA LEU A 75 4.20 5.46 -11.03
C LEU A 75 3.09 5.20 -10.01
N PHE A 76 2.60 6.23 -9.30
CA PHE A 76 1.51 6.05 -8.34
C PHE A 76 0.21 5.60 -9.00
N ALA A 77 -0.11 6.13 -10.18
CA ALA A 77 -1.28 5.69 -10.95
C ALA A 77 -1.16 4.22 -11.37
N ALA A 78 0.02 3.81 -11.83
CA ALA A 78 0.28 2.44 -12.26
C ALA A 78 0.30 1.46 -11.07
N LEU A 79 0.84 1.88 -9.92
CA LEU A 79 0.78 1.12 -8.67
C LEU A 79 -0.66 0.95 -8.16
N ALA A 80 -1.49 2.00 -8.26
CA ALA A 80 -2.90 1.90 -7.89
C ALA A 80 -3.64 0.81 -8.68
N GLN A 81 -3.44 0.78 -10.01
CA GLN A 81 -4.02 -0.25 -10.88
C GLN A 81 -3.49 -1.66 -10.54
N ARG A 82 -2.19 -1.78 -10.20
CA ARG A 82 -1.58 -3.06 -9.83
C ARG A 82 -2.11 -3.59 -8.50
N LEU A 83 -2.31 -2.71 -7.51
CA LEU A 83 -2.81 -3.05 -6.19
C LEU A 83 -4.31 -3.37 -6.17
N GLU A 84 -5.11 -2.77 -7.06
CA GLU A 84 -6.55 -3.03 -7.14
C GLU A 84 -6.86 -4.52 -7.42
N LYS A 85 -6.00 -5.17 -8.19
CA LYS A 85 -6.15 -6.58 -8.60
C LYS A 85 -5.51 -7.58 -7.63
N ARG A 86 -4.85 -7.12 -6.56
CA ARG A 86 -4.14 -7.99 -5.60
C ARG A 86 -4.85 -8.02 -4.25
N PRO A 87 -5.09 -9.20 -3.65
CA PRO A 87 -5.59 -9.27 -2.30
C PRO A 87 -4.49 -8.85 -1.30
N PHE A 88 -4.89 -8.29 -0.16
CA PHE A 88 -3.98 -7.76 0.86
C PHE A 88 -2.91 -8.79 1.30
N HIS A 89 -3.32 -10.03 1.57
CA HIS A 89 -2.43 -11.09 2.04
C HIS A 89 -1.37 -11.51 1.01
N ALA A 90 -1.62 -11.32 -0.29
CA ALA A 90 -0.66 -11.68 -1.34
C ALA A 90 0.54 -10.73 -1.42
N LEU A 91 0.52 -9.61 -0.68
CA LEU A 91 1.63 -8.67 -0.60
C LEU A 91 2.58 -8.98 0.57
N ARG A 92 2.23 -9.92 1.45
CA ARG A 92 3.09 -10.33 2.56
C ARG A 92 4.39 -10.93 2.05
N GLY A 93 5.50 -10.62 2.72
CA GLY A 93 6.82 -11.07 2.32
C GLY A 93 7.28 -10.54 0.96
N SER A 94 6.66 -9.45 0.46
CA SER A 94 7.03 -8.81 -0.81
C SER A 94 7.65 -7.42 -0.60
N ALA A 95 8.31 -6.92 -1.64
CA ALA A 95 8.83 -5.56 -1.72
C ALA A 95 8.36 -4.87 -3.01
N LEU A 96 8.23 -3.54 -2.96
CA LEU A 96 8.23 -2.71 -4.15
C LEU A 96 9.68 -2.49 -4.58
N VAL A 97 10.00 -2.87 -5.80
CA VAL A 97 11.29 -2.63 -6.44
C VAL A 97 11.09 -1.59 -7.53
N LEU A 98 11.82 -0.50 -7.46
CA LEU A 98 11.92 0.50 -8.52
C LEU A 98 13.29 0.40 -9.15
N GLN A 99 13.35 0.34 -10.47
CA GLN A 99 14.60 0.27 -11.22
C GLN A 99 14.77 1.57 -12.03
N ALA A 100 16.01 1.88 -12.39
CA ALA A 100 16.30 2.96 -13.33
C ALA A 100 15.44 2.83 -14.61
N GLY A 101 15.00 3.97 -15.16
CA GLY A 101 14.12 3.99 -16.34
C GLY A 101 12.63 3.83 -16.06
N ALA A 102 12.19 4.14 -14.83
CA ALA A 102 10.77 4.12 -14.41
C ALA A 102 10.12 2.71 -14.43
N GLN A 103 10.93 1.65 -14.44
CA GLN A 103 10.46 0.29 -14.27
C GLN A 103 10.17 0.03 -12.79
N TYR A 104 9.10 -0.71 -12.52
CA TYR A 104 8.74 -1.09 -11.16
C TYR A 104 8.09 -2.47 -11.13
N ASP A 105 8.27 -3.18 -10.02
CA ASP A 105 7.55 -4.41 -9.73
C ASP A 105 7.30 -4.59 -8.23
N ILE A 106 6.29 -5.39 -7.88
CA ILE A 106 6.06 -5.90 -6.54
C ILE A 106 6.36 -7.40 -6.55
N VAL A 107 7.50 -7.75 -5.97
CA VAL A 107 8.09 -9.10 -6.01
C VAL A 107 8.26 -9.68 -4.60
N PRO A 108 8.12 -11.00 -4.42
CA PRO A 108 8.49 -11.67 -3.18
C PRO A 108 9.96 -11.41 -2.81
N LEU A 109 10.25 -11.20 -1.53
CA LEU A 109 11.61 -10.94 -1.04
C LEU A 109 12.63 -12.02 -1.46
N PRO A 110 12.32 -13.33 -1.45
CA PRO A 110 13.27 -14.36 -1.88
C PRO A 110 13.58 -14.32 -3.39
N GLU A 111 12.72 -13.67 -4.19
CA GLU A 111 12.89 -13.56 -5.64
C GLU A 111 13.68 -12.31 -6.05
N ILE A 112 14.00 -11.42 -5.10
CA ILE A 112 14.85 -10.27 -5.35
C ILE A 112 16.27 -10.78 -5.59
N ARG A 113 16.65 -10.85 -6.86
CA ARG A 113 18.01 -11.15 -7.30
C ARG A 113 18.83 -9.86 -7.29
N THR A 114 20.15 -10.03 -7.26
CA THR A 114 21.08 -8.93 -7.58
C THR A 114 20.64 -8.32 -8.90
N VAL A 115 20.26 -7.05 -8.85
CA VAL A 115 19.79 -6.33 -10.03
C VAL A 115 21.03 -5.76 -10.72
N ASP A 116 21.16 -5.99 -12.02
CA ASP A 116 22.24 -5.41 -12.84
C ASP A 116 22.08 -3.88 -13.04
N THR A 117 21.03 -3.30 -12.46
CA THR A 117 20.67 -1.89 -12.55
C THR A 117 20.40 -1.29 -11.17
N ASP A 118 20.71 0.00 -11.02
CA ASP A 118 20.43 0.75 -9.80
C ASP A 118 18.94 0.65 -9.44
N SER A 119 18.68 0.26 -8.19
CA SER A 119 17.35 -0.10 -7.73
C SER A 119 17.07 0.41 -6.32
N LEU A 120 15.81 0.80 -6.09
CA LEU A 120 15.27 1.16 -4.79
C LEU A 120 14.29 0.09 -4.35
N ILE A 121 14.52 -0.49 -3.16
CA ILE A 121 13.74 -1.61 -2.64
C ILE A 121 13.04 -1.18 -1.35
N ILE A 122 11.71 -1.22 -1.34
CA ILE A 122 10.89 -0.91 -0.17
C ILE A 122 10.12 -2.15 0.25
N ARG A 123 10.46 -2.69 1.42
CA ARG A 123 9.75 -3.83 2.03
C ARG A 123 8.31 -3.44 2.34
N LEU A 124 7.34 -4.25 1.93
CA LEU A 124 5.93 -3.93 2.16
C LEU A 124 5.44 -4.30 3.56
N ASP A 125 6.02 -5.30 4.22
CA ASP A 125 5.52 -5.81 5.51
C ASP A 125 5.37 -4.74 6.60
N PRO A 126 6.33 -3.81 6.85
CA PRO A 126 6.14 -2.75 7.84
C PRO A 126 4.96 -1.81 7.52
N HIS A 127 4.60 -1.68 6.25
CA HIS A 127 3.43 -0.92 5.83
C HIS A 127 2.15 -1.72 6.01
N LEU A 128 2.18 -3.01 5.71
CA LEU A 128 1.06 -3.93 5.85
C LEU A 128 0.72 -4.18 7.33
N ASP A 129 1.71 -4.30 8.21
CA ASP A 129 1.51 -4.50 9.67
C ASP A 129 0.75 -3.33 10.30
N ALA A 130 1.06 -2.09 9.89
CA ALA A 130 0.31 -0.93 10.34
C ALA A 130 -1.14 -0.95 9.83
N LEU A 131 -1.38 -1.46 8.62
CA LEU A 131 -2.71 -1.50 8.03
C LEU A 131 -3.57 -2.67 8.55
N SER A 132 -2.98 -3.82 8.88
CA SER A 132 -3.70 -5.03 9.31
C SER A 132 -4.52 -4.76 10.57
N THR A 133 -3.92 -4.07 11.53
CA THR A 133 -4.54 -3.70 12.81
C THR A 133 -5.79 -2.84 12.61
N ASP A 134 -5.67 -1.73 11.88
CA ASP A 134 -6.76 -0.76 11.76
C ASP A 134 -7.84 -1.14 10.75
N PHE A 135 -7.48 -1.83 9.65
CA PHE A 135 -8.48 -2.35 8.72
C PHE A 135 -9.15 -3.64 9.21
N GLY A 136 -8.67 -4.23 10.32
CA GLY A 136 -9.23 -5.45 10.89
C GLY A 136 -9.04 -6.65 9.98
N PHE A 137 -7.93 -6.68 9.24
CA PHE A 137 -7.56 -7.87 8.48
C PHE A 137 -7.15 -8.94 9.48
N VAL A 138 -8.02 -9.94 9.66
CA VAL A 138 -7.64 -11.18 10.31
C VAL A 138 -6.57 -11.80 9.42
N GLU A 139 -5.33 -11.80 9.89
CA GLU A 139 -4.31 -12.58 9.21
C GLU A 139 -4.83 -14.02 9.14
N PRO A 140 -4.78 -14.70 7.98
CA PRO A 140 -4.90 -16.13 8.00
C PRO A 140 -3.75 -16.60 8.89
N THR A 141 -4.04 -16.88 10.14
CA THR A 141 -3.17 -17.60 11.06
C THR A 141 -2.70 -18.78 10.25
N GLY A 142 -1.40 -18.79 9.94
CA GLY A 142 -0.80 -19.71 8.97
C GLY A 142 -1.41 -21.07 9.17
N GLN A 143 -1.93 -21.65 8.08
CA GLN A 143 -2.66 -22.91 8.06
C GLN A 143 -2.01 -23.86 9.07
N LEU A 144 -2.67 -24.03 10.24
CA LEU A 144 -2.17 -24.92 11.27
C LEU A 144 -1.97 -26.26 10.58
N PRO A 145 -0.82 -26.95 10.74
CA PRO A 145 -0.61 -28.23 10.10
C PRO A 145 -1.80 -29.12 10.45
N LEU A 146 -2.63 -29.41 9.44
CA LEU A 146 -3.73 -30.35 9.58
C LEU A 146 -3.06 -31.65 10.02
N PHE A 147 -3.46 -32.13 11.20
CA PHE A 147 -2.87 -33.26 11.91
C PHE A 147 -2.36 -34.34 10.95
N ALA A 148 -1.13 -34.82 11.16
CA ALA A 148 -0.63 -35.96 10.42
C ALA A 148 -1.63 -37.12 10.53
N ALA A 149 -2.02 -37.70 9.39
CA ALA A 149 -2.91 -38.85 9.37
C ALA A 149 -2.29 -39.99 10.19
N MET A 150 -2.84 -40.25 11.38
CA MET A 150 -2.48 -41.42 12.16
C MET A 150 -3.08 -42.65 11.47
N ALA A 151 -2.22 -43.51 10.93
CA ALA A 151 -2.64 -44.82 10.45
C ALA A 151 -3.22 -45.62 11.63
N VAL A 152 -4.50 -45.97 11.54
CA VAL A 152 -5.14 -46.90 12.47
C VAL A 152 -4.66 -48.32 12.11
N ARG A 153 -4.12 -49.03 13.10
CA ARG A 153 -3.79 -50.46 13.00
C ARG A 153 -5.02 -51.32 13.26
#